data_AF-A8X424-F1
#
_entry.id   AF-A8X424-F1
#
_cell.length_a   1.000
_cell.length_b   1.000
_cell.length_c   1.000
_cell.angle_alpha   90.00
_cell.angle_beta   90.00
_cell.angle_gamma   90.00
#
_symmetry.space_group_name_H-M   'P 1'
#
loop_
_entity.id
_entity.type
_entity.pdbx_description
1 polymer ?
#
loop_
_entity_poly.entity_id
_entity_poly.type
_entity_poly.pdbx_seq_one_letter_code
_entity_poly.pdbx_strand_id
1 'polypeptide(L)'
;MSATTPMRRKRATNLRQGEDDDSGELVRKRNARMAVFSALVDCTPSTSTNNNNNNRNYHEEDEEDDESRTTLLKSMSLKSLLKLKCETINKFLNFFDATHQARSNSKDPKYPIDLLPDRLEFHVMFRGAMSGENCPFMQAIRISSVSDETLRKAASATVHFFSFMTLRRNKVKERPSVPQCDYEMERVKRMTTVEKANLVGEFFCWFERVPPVRVSSSKVVATNGVEARVQVKETNTLMTTIRGLLAFWTYVGVIEPSSDRSPTEESRSIWRVVR
;
A
#
# COMPACT_ATOMS: atom_id res chain seq x y z
N MET A 1 -45.41 75.42 -3.72
CA MET A 1 -44.85 75.16 -2.36
C MET A 1 -44.18 73.78 -2.43
N SER A 2 -42.95 73.70 -2.94
CA SER A 2 -41.66 73.73 -2.21
C SER A 2 -41.39 72.48 -1.36
N ALA A 3 -40.38 71.69 -1.83
CA ALA A 3 -39.33 70.91 -1.15
C ALA A 3 -39.68 70.11 0.13
N THR A 4 -39.10 68.96 0.46
CA THR A 4 -37.65 68.78 0.72
C THR A 4 -37.39 67.31 1.09
N THR A 5 -36.30 66.71 0.58
CA THR A 5 -35.63 65.56 1.20
C THR A 5 -34.86 66.03 2.44
N PRO A 6 -34.58 65.17 3.44
CA PRO A 6 -33.21 65.15 3.93
C PRO A 6 -32.61 63.75 4.17
N MET A 7 -31.31 63.73 3.91
CA MET A 7 -30.33 62.68 4.17
C MET A 7 -29.87 62.62 5.64
N ARG A 8 -29.54 61.40 6.11
CA ARG A 8 -28.29 60.98 6.82
C ARG A 8 -28.07 61.24 8.32
N ARG A 9 -27.87 60.15 9.09
CA ARG A 9 -26.66 59.75 9.89
C ARG A 9 -26.94 58.42 10.65
N LYS A 10 -26.23 57.30 10.41
CA LYS A 10 -24.90 56.80 10.88
C LYS A 10 -24.87 56.12 12.28
N ARG A 11 -24.59 54.80 12.29
CA ARG A 11 -23.62 53.99 13.11
C ARG A 11 -23.70 52.52 12.57
N ALA A 12 -22.69 51.91 11.93
CA ALA A 12 -21.40 51.34 12.39
C ALA A 12 -21.61 50.31 13.53
N THR A 13 -21.19 49.03 13.54
CA THR A 13 -20.12 48.23 12.87
C THR A 13 -20.58 46.73 12.85
N ASN A 14 -20.13 45.82 11.98
CA ASN A 14 -18.85 45.10 12.06
C ASN A 14 -18.55 44.34 10.74
N LEU A 15 -17.28 44.44 10.35
CA LEU A 15 -16.61 43.61 9.35
C LEU A 15 -16.54 42.13 9.79
N ARG A 16 -16.67 41.22 8.83
CA ARG A 16 -15.79 40.05 8.74
C ARG A 16 -15.55 39.71 7.27
N GLN A 17 -14.34 40.06 6.82
CA GLN A 17 -13.66 39.45 5.69
C GLN A 17 -13.25 38.02 6.05
N GLY A 18 -13.19 37.16 5.04
CA GLY A 18 -12.39 35.93 5.05
C GLY A 18 -13.21 34.68 4.82
N GLU A 19 -13.20 34.18 3.57
CA GLU A 19 -12.94 32.79 3.18
C GLU A 19 -13.19 32.64 1.67
N ASP A 20 -12.22 33.12 0.88
CA ASP A 20 -12.04 32.70 -0.50
C ASP A 20 -11.05 31.51 -0.55
N ASP A 21 -11.29 30.59 -1.50
CA ASP A 21 -10.28 29.90 -2.31
C ASP A 21 -9.71 28.49 -1.99
N ASP A 22 -10.25 27.68 -1.07
CA ASP A 22 -9.70 26.32 -0.85
C ASP A 22 -10.16 25.25 -1.88
N SER A 23 -11.27 25.51 -2.59
CA SER A 23 -11.82 24.58 -3.60
C SER A 23 -11.13 24.69 -4.96
N GLY A 24 -10.60 25.87 -5.29
CA GLY A 24 -9.92 26.13 -6.56
C GLY A 24 -8.53 25.49 -6.65
N GLU A 25 -7.84 25.30 -5.51
CA GLU A 25 -6.51 24.69 -5.47
C GLU A 25 -6.58 23.16 -5.61
N LEU A 26 -7.58 22.51 -5.01
CA LEU A 26 -7.82 21.07 -5.14
C LEU A 26 -8.18 20.68 -6.58
N VAL A 27 -8.98 21.48 -7.27
CA VAL A 27 -9.32 21.27 -8.70
C VAL A 27 -8.11 21.51 -9.59
N ARG A 28 -7.29 22.53 -9.31
CA ARG A 28 -6.03 22.78 -10.02
C ARG A 28 -5.01 21.64 -9.83
N LYS A 29 -4.85 21.11 -8.61
CA LYS A 29 -3.99 19.93 -8.33
C LYS A 29 -4.50 18.68 -9.04
N ARG A 30 -5.82 18.47 -9.13
CA ARG A 30 -6.42 17.37 -9.89
C ARG A 30 -6.14 17.49 -11.40
N ASN A 31 -6.33 18.67 -11.96
CA ASN A 31 -6.09 18.91 -13.40
C ASN A 31 -4.61 18.81 -13.76
N ALA A 32 -3.70 19.26 -12.89
CA ALA A 32 -2.27 19.07 -13.05
C ALA A 32 -1.86 17.58 -13.02
N ARG A 33 -2.46 16.78 -12.12
CA ARG A 33 -2.25 15.32 -12.05
C ARG A 33 -2.75 14.58 -13.30
N MET A 34 -3.87 15.01 -13.89
CA MET A 34 -4.39 14.46 -15.14
C MET A 34 -3.55 14.82 -16.37
N ALA A 35 -2.96 16.02 -16.40
CA ALA A 35 -2.07 16.43 -17.49
C ALA A 35 -0.75 15.63 -17.51
N VAL A 36 -0.20 15.30 -16.33
CA VAL A 36 0.98 14.41 -16.21
C VAL A 36 0.66 12.99 -16.67
N PHE A 37 -0.60 12.54 -16.53
CA PHE A 37 -1.05 11.23 -17.00
C PHE A 37 -1.02 11.13 -18.53
N SER A 38 -1.48 12.15 -19.26
CA SER A 38 -1.43 12.16 -20.73
C SER A 38 -0.01 12.12 -21.29
N ALA A 39 0.99 12.66 -20.58
CA ALA A 39 2.38 12.66 -21.02
C ALA A 39 3.14 11.34 -20.73
N LEU A 40 2.60 10.45 -19.89
CA LEU A 40 3.23 9.17 -19.53
C LEU A 40 2.69 7.95 -20.29
N VAL A 41 1.56 8.10 -21.01
CA VAL A 41 0.89 7.01 -21.72
C VAL A 41 1.60 6.62 -23.04
N ASP A 42 2.58 7.40 -23.51
CA ASP A 42 3.34 7.11 -24.73
C ASP A 42 4.44 6.03 -24.58
N CYS A 43 4.59 5.42 -23.41
CA CYS A 43 5.49 4.29 -23.20
C CYS A 43 4.74 2.96 -23.42
N THR A 44 4.59 2.56 -24.68
CA THR A 44 4.08 1.23 -25.06
C THR A 44 5.01 0.11 -24.56
N PRO A 45 4.48 -0.97 -23.95
CA PRO A 45 5.29 -2.12 -23.56
C PRO A 45 5.39 -3.12 -24.72
N SER A 46 6.62 -3.48 -25.09
CA SER A 46 6.93 -4.62 -25.96
C SER A 46 6.65 -5.94 -25.24
N THR A 47 5.88 -6.80 -25.89
CA THR A 47 5.46 -8.11 -25.40
C THR A 47 6.63 -9.10 -25.44
N SER A 48 6.98 -9.70 -24.31
CA SER A 48 7.86 -10.86 -24.25
C SER A 48 7.24 -11.92 -23.34
N THR A 49 6.56 -12.86 -23.96
CA THR A 49 6.12 -14.12 -23.38
C THR A 49 7.34 -14.90 -22.89
N ASN A 50 7.40 -15.29 -21.62
CA ASN A 50 8.28 -16.39 -21.25
C ASN A 50 7.67 -17.29 -20.17
N ASN A 51 7.39 -18.51 -20.60
CA ASN A 51 6.99 -19.66 -19.81
C ASN A 51 8.25 -20.19 -19.14
N ASN A 52 8.27 -20.36 -17.82
CA ASN A 52 9.22 -21.30 -17.21
C ASN A 52 8.69 -21.84 -15.89
N ASN A 53 8.29 -23.12 -15.95
CA ASN A 53 8.32 -24.02 -14.82
C ASN A 53 9.76 -24.09 -14.31
N ASN A 54 9.98 -23.89 -13.01
CA ASN A 54 10.99 -24.67 -12.31
C ASN A 54 10.71 -24.76 -10.81
N ASN A 55 10.67 -26.00 -10.38
CA ASN A 55 10.70 -26.48 -9.01
C ASN A 55 12.05 -26.06 -8.39
N ARG A 56 12.07 -25.24 -7.33
CA ARG A 56 13.30 -24.95 -6.59
C ARG A 56 13.09 -25.10 -5.10
N ASN A 57 13.97 -25.93 -4.56
CA ASN A 57 14.22 -26.28 -3.17
C ASN A 57 14.39 -25.02 -2.31
N TYR A 58 13.76 -25.00 -1.14
CA TYR A 58 13.97 -23.96 -0.14
C TYR A 58 15.33 -24.20 0.52
N HIS A 59 16.32 -23.37 0.22
CA HIS A 59 17.53 -23.24 1.03
C HIS A 59 17.77 -21.75 1.30
N GLU A 60 17.97 -21.49 2.59
CA GLU A 60 18.60 -20.37 3.32
C GLU A 60 18.63 -18.96 2.72
N GLU A 61 18.31 -18.00 3.60
CA GLU A 61 18.14 -16.58 3.33
C GLU A 61 19.48 -15.92 2.95
N ASP A 62 19.61 -15.51 1.68
CA ASP A 62 20.72 -14.69 1.18
C ASP A 62 20.66 -13.26 1.76
N GLU A 63 21.26 -13.05 2.94
CA GLU A 63 21.50 -11.70 3.50
C GLU A 63 22.65 -10.95 2.82
N GLU A 64 23.42 -11.58 1.92
CA GLU A 64 24.59 -10.97 1.27
C GLU A 64 24.25 -10.05 0.07
N ASP A 65 23.02 -10.11 -0.46
CA ASP A 65 22.64 -9.40 -1.69
C ASP A 65 22.18 -7.95 -1.47
N ASP A 66 21.73 -7.56 -0.27
CA ASP A 66 21.19 -6.22 -0.03
C ASP A 66 22.31 -5.16 0.15
N GLU A 67 23.47 -5.54 0.69
CA GLU A 67 24.60 -4.62 0.93
C GLU A 67 25.36 -4.28 -0.37
N SER A 68 25.46 -5.24 -1.29
CA SER A 68 26.04 -5.05 -2.63
C SER A 68 25.15 -4.20 -3.55
N ARG A 69 23.82 -4.38 -3.47
CA ARG A 69 22.85 -3.58 -4.24
C ARG A 69 22.76 -2.14 -3.74
N THR A 70 22.85 -1.93 -2.43
CA THR A 70 22.83 -0.58 -1.85
C THR A 70 24.10 0.22 -2.13
N THR A 71 25.26 -0.43 -2.18
CA THR A 71 26.53 0.21 -2.62
C THR A 71 26.52 0.53 -4.11
N LEU A 72 25.98 -0.35 -4.96
CA LEU A 72 25.76 -0.07 -6.38
C LEU A 72 24.87 1.17 -6.59
N LEU A 73 23.75 1.27 -5.86
CA LEU A 73 22.82 2.39 -5.95
C LEU A 73 23.43 3.74 -5.53
N LYS A 74 24.37 3.73 -4.56
CA LYS A 74 25.10 4.94 -4.15
C LYS A 74 26.03 5.48 -5.25
N SER A 75 26.46 4.61 -6.17
CA SER A 75 27.30 4.98 -7.32
C SER A 75 26.52 5.34 -8.59
N MET A 76 25.20 5.12 -8.59
CA MET A 76 24.36 5.39 -9.76
C MET A 76 24.10 6.89 -9.95
N SER A 77 24.02 7.32 -11.21
CA SER A 77 23.54 8.65 -11.53
C SER A 77 22.08 8.83 -11.08
N LEU A 78 21.68 10.06 -10.74
CA LEU A 78 20.30 10.38 -10.38
C LEU A 78 19.30 9.96 -11.48
N LYS A 79 19.66 10.15 -12.76
CA LYS A 79 18.83 9.73 -13.90
C LYS A 79 18.61 8.22 -13.95
N SER A 80 19.66 7.43 -13.70
CA SER A 80 19.54 5.97 -13.69
C SER A 80 18.77 5.46 -12.47
N LEU A 81 18.90 6.11 -11.31
CA LEU A 81 18.12 5.79 -10.12
C LEU A 81 16.62 6.07 -10.34
N LEU A 82 16.28 7.21 -10.95
CA LEU A 82 14.89 7.54 -11.29
C LEU A 82 14.30 6.55 -12.30
N LYS A 83 15.08 6.14 -13.31
CA LYS A 83 14.65 5.12 -14.27
C LYS A 83 14.36 3.78 -13.56
N LEU A 84 15.29 3.32 -12.73
CA LEU A 84 15.13 2.08 -11.96
C LEU A 84 13.93 2.14 -11.01
N LYS A 85 13.69 3.30 -10.38
CA LYS A 85 12.50 3.53 -9.55
C LYS A 85 11.22 3.33 -10.37
N CYS A 86 11.12 3.95 -11.54
CA CYS A 86 9.94 3.82 -12.42
C CYS A 86 9.72 2.37 -12.88
N GLU A 87 10.79 1.67 -13.27
CA GLU A 87 10.74 0.25 -13.63
C GLU A 87 10.24 -0.60 -12.46
N THR A 88 10.73 -0.34 -11.25
CA THR A 88 10.37 -1.09 -10.05
C THR A 88 8.93 -0.82 -9.61
N ILE A 89 8.45 0.43 -9.74
CA ILE A 89 7.03 0.77 -9.52
C ILE A 89 6.14 -0.02 -10.49
N ASN A 90 6.51 -0.09 -11.77
CA ASN A 90 5.75 -0.86 -12.76
C ASN A 90 5.77 -2.36 -12.45
N LYS A 91 6.92 -2.91 -12.03
CA LYS A 91 7.00 -4.31 -11.57
C LYS A 91 6.10 -4.58 -10.36
N PHE A 92 6.09 -3.69 -9.37
CA PHE A 92 5.22 -3.81 -8.20
C PHE A 92 3.75 -3.87 -8.62
N LEU A 93 3.31 -2.96 -9.50
CA LEU A 93 1.94 -2.90 -9.99
C LEU A 93 1.56 -4.16 -10.79
N ASN A 94 2.49 -4.72 -11.57
CA ASN A 94 2.26 -5.98 -12.27
C ASN A 94 2.06 -7.15 -11.29
N PHE A 95 2.85 -7.23 -10.21
CA PHE A 95 2.65 -8.25 -9.18
C PHE A 95 1.36 -8.06 -8.39
N PHE A 96 0.96 -6.81 -8.15
CA PHE A 96 -0.31 -6.46 -7.53
C PHE A 96 -1.47 -6.94 -8.41
N ASP A 97 -1.45 -6.60 -9.71
CA ASP A 97 -2.49 -6.99 -10.67
C ASP A 97 -2.57 -8.51 -10.83
N ALA A 98 -1.44 -9.20 -10.87
CA ALA A 98 -1.41 -10.67 -10.91
C ALA A 98 -2.04 -11.29 -9.65
N THR A 99 -1.75 -10.75 -8.47
CA THR A 99 -2.36 -11.22 -7.21
C THR A 99 -3.86 -10.93 -7.18
N HIS A 100 -4.25 -9.73 -7.61
CA HIS A 100 -5.66 -9.32 -7.70
C HIS A 100 -6.44 -10.24 -8.63
N GLN A 101 -5.91 -10.51 -9.83
CA GLN A 101 -6.50 -11.41 -10.80
C GLN A 101 -6.58 -12.87 -10.30
N ALA A 102 -5.53 -13.36 -9.65
CA ALA A 102 -5.55 -14.70 -9.07
C ALA A 102 -6.66 -14.84 -8.01
N ARG A 103 -6.90 -13.78 -7.23
CA ARG A 103 -7.97 -13.76 -6.23
C ARG A 103 -9.35 -13.55 -6.84
N SER A 104 -9.49 -12.74 -7.88
CA SER A 104 -10.79 -12.57 -8.57
C SER A 104 -11.26 -13.87 -9.21
N ASN A 105 -10.33 -14.69 -9.71
CA ASN A 105 -10.62 -16.01 -10.26
C ASN A 105 -10.92 -17.07 -9.18
N SER A 106 -10.58 -16.81 -7.92
CA SER A 106 -10.82 -17.72 -6.80
C SER A 106 -12.28 -17.63 -6.35
N LYS A 107 -13.06 -18.69 -6.56
CA LYS A 107 -14.47 -18.78 -6.11
C LYS A 107 -14.61 -19.12 -4.62
N ASP A 108 -13.66 -18.66 -3.79
CA ASP A 108 -13.65 -19.04 -2.38
C ASP A 108 -14.68 -18.21 -1.59
N PRO A 109 -15.71 -18.83 -0.98
CA PRO A 109 -16.74 -18.10 -0.26
C PRO A 109 -16.22 -17.36 0.97
N LYS A 110 -15.04 -17.73 1.51
CA LYS A 110 -14.41 -17.05 2.66
C LYS A 110 -13.65 -15.78 2.25
N TYR A 111 -13.45 -15.55 0.95
CA TYR A 111 -12.84 -14.34 0.41
C TYR A 111 -13.64 -13.84 -0.80
N PRO A 112 -14.80 -13.20 -0.56
CA PRO A 112 -15.63 -12.72 -1.66
C PRO A 112 -14.92 -11.63 -2.47
N ILE A 113 -15.23 -11.62 -3.77
CA ILE A 113 -14.63 -10.71 -4.75
C ILE A 113 -14.83 -9.23 -4.37
N ASP A 114 -15.93 -8.92 -3.69
CA ASP A 114 -16.31 -7.58 -3.25
C ASP A 114 -15.38 -7.00 -2.19
N LEU A 115 -14.51 -7.84 -1.60
CA LEU A 115 -13.45 -7.36 -0.72
C LEU A 115 -12.23 -6.87 -1.49
N LEU A 116 -12.06 -7.22 -2.77
CA LEU A 116 -10.87 -6.80 -3.51
C LEU A 116 -10.80 -5.26 -3.62
N PRO A 117 -9.61 -4.68 -3.47
CA PRO A 117 -9.44 -3.25 -3.71
C PRO A 117 -9.78 -2.89 -5.16
N ASP A 118 -10.28 -1.68 -5.37
CA ASP A 118 -10.38 -1.13 -6.72
C ASP A 118 -8.97 -0.99 -7.31
N ARG A 119 -8.76 -1.61 -8.46
CA ARG A 119 -7.42 -1.71 -9.08
C ARG A 119 -6.94 -0.35 -9.56
N LEU A 120 -7.82 0.43 -10.21
CA LEU A 120 -7.44 1.72 -10.76
C LEU A 120 -7.15 2.72 -9.64
N GLU A 121 -7.98 2.70 -8.62
CA GLU A 121 -7.82 3.51 -7.42
C GLU A 121 -6.47 3.26 -6.74
N PHE A 122 -6.11 1.98 -6.56
CA PHE A 122 -4.81 1.61 -5.99
C PHE A 122 -3.63 2.08 -6.86
N HIS A 123 -3.71 1.92 -8.19
CA HIS A 123 -2.65 2.36 -9.10
C HIS A 123 -2.42 3.87 -9.00
N VAL A 124 -3.49 4.66 -8.95
CA VAL A 124 -3.41 6.12 -8.81
C VAL A 124 -2.79 6.50 -7.47
N MET A 125 -3.26 5.90 -6.37
CA MET A 125 -2.70 6.15 -5.03
C MET A 125 -1.21 5.80 -4.97
N PHE A 126 -0.84 4.60 -5.42
CA PHE A 126 0.54 4.12 -5.33
C PHE A 126 1.49 4.95 -6.17
N ARG A 127 1.13 5.25 -7.43
CA ARG A 127 1.95 6.14 -8.28
C ARG A 127 2.04 7.54 -7.69
N GLY A 128 0.96 8.05 -7.11
CA GLY A 128 0.94 9.34 -6.41
C GLY A 128 1.89 9.39 -5.22
N ALA A 129 1.88 8.35 -4.37
CA ALA A 129 2.79 8.22 -3.23
C ALA A 129 4.26 8.12 -3.68
N MET A 130 4.53 7.50 -4.83
CA MET A 130 5.88 7.30 -5.36
C MET A 130 6.39 8.44 -6.28
N SER A 131 5.58 9.46 -6.53
CA SER A 131 5.91 10.60 -7.39
C SER A 131 6.86 11.61 -6.72
N GLY A 132 7.73 12.23 -7.52
CA GLY A 132 8.99 12.88 -7.10
C GLY A 132 8.92 14.07 -6.14
N GLU A 133 7.76 14.69 -5.92
CA GLU A 133 7.60 15.77 -4.92
C GLU A 133 7.25 15.23 -3.51
N ASN A 134 6.67 14.02 -3.43
CA ASN A 134 6.16 13.45 -2.18
C ASN A 134 6.90 12.18 -1.73
N CYS A 135 7.87 11.69 -2.52
CA CYS A 135 8.65 10.49 -2.21
C CYS A 135 10.07 10.90 -1.78
N PRO A 136 10.37 10.94 -0.47
CA PRO A 136 11.71 11.15 0.05
C PRO A 136 12.74 10.26 -0.63
N PHE A 137 13.93 10.80 -0.87
CA PHE A 137 15.04 10.11 -1.52
C PHE A 137 15.33 8.71 -0.94
N MET A 138 15.22 8.56 0.38
CA MET A 138 15.40 7.29 1.07
C MET A 138 14.37 6.21 0.67
N GLN A 139 13.12 6.60 0.42
CA GLN A 139 12.08 5.67 -0.04
C GLN A 139 12.32 5.26 -1.49
N ALA A 140 12.76 6.20 -2.33
CA ALA A 140 13.14 5.94 -3.71
C ALA A 140 14.31 4.95 -3.81
N ILE A 141 15.33 5.07 -2.95
CA ILE A 141 16.41 4.08 -2.86
C ILE A 141 15.85 2.73 -2.40
N ARG A 142 15.05 2.73 -1.33
CA ARG A 142 14.57 1.49 -0.71
C ARG A 142 13.72 0.65 -1.66
N ILE A 143 12.80 1.26 -2.42
CA ILE A 143 12.04 0.50 -3.41
C ILE A 143 12.92 0.02 -4.57
N SER A 144 13.96 0.78 -4.93
CA SER A 144 14.83 0.44 -6.07
C SER A 144 15.89 -0.62 -5.72
N SER A 145 16.17 -0.83 -4.42
CA SER A 145 17.19 -1.78 -3.95
C SER A 145 16.67 -3.19 -3.74
N VAL A 146 15.37 -3.35 -3.47
CA VAL A 146 14.80 -4.64 -3.06
C VAL A 146 14.82 -5.66 -4.19
N SER A 147 14.88 -6.94 -3.80
CA SER A 147 14.73 -8.06 -4.71
C SER A 147 13.30 -8.16 -5.28
N ASP A 148 13.18 -8.77 -6.46
CA ASP A 148 11.88 -9.03 -7.10
C ASP A 148 10.98 -9.91 -6.20
N GLU A 149 11.56 -10.77 -5.36
CA GLU A 149 10.83 -11.58 -4.38
C GLU A 149 10.18 -10.74 -3.28
N THR A 150 10.93 -9.83 -2.67
CA THR A 150 10.41 -8.89 -1.66
C THR A 150 9.33 -7.99 -2.27
N LEU A 151 9.53 -7.53 -3.50
CA LEU A 151 8.55 -6.73 -4.21
C LEU A 151 7.24 -7.49 -4.45
N ARG A 152 7.33 -8.76 -4.85
CA ARG A 152 6.17 -9.64 -5.05
C ARG A 152 5.42 -9.91 -3.74
N LYS A 153 6.15 -10.22 -2.67
CA LYS A 153 5.58 -10.40 -1.31
C LYS A 153 4.86 -9.13 -0.84
N ALA A 154 5.47 -7.97 -1.04
CA ALA A 154 4.88 -6.68 -0.70
C ALA A 154 3.59 -6.43 -1.48
N ALA A 155 3.63 -6.55 -2.81
CA ALA A 155 2.44 -6.37 -3.65
C ALA A 155 1.29 -7.33 -3.28
N SER A 156 1.62 -8.59 -2.99
CA SER A 156 0.63 -9.57 -2.55
C SER A 156 0.02 -9.22 -1.19
N ALA A 157 0.85 -8.83 -0.21
CA ALA A 157 0.39 -8.38 1.10
C ALA A 157 -0.52 -7.14 0.99
N THR A 158 -0.20 -6.21 0.08
CA THR A 158 -1.01 -5.01 -0.17
C THR A 158 -2.42 -5.34 -0.63
N VAL A 159 -2.61 -6.30 -1.56
CA VAL A 159 -3.95 -6.74 -1.98
C VAL A 159 -4.76 -7.22 -0.79
N HIS A 160 -4.18 -8.11 0.02
CA HIS A 160 -4.86 -8.66 1.19
C HIS A 160 -5.14 -7.60 2.26
N PHE A 161 -4.21 -6.67 2.48
CA PHE A 161 -4.37 -5.59 3.43
C PHE A 161 -5.54 -4.68 3.04
N PHE A 162 -5.61 -4.21 1.79
CA PHE A 162 -6.74 -3.39 1.38
C PHE A 162 -8.06 -4.15 1.40
N SER A 163 -8.07 -5.46 1.13
CA SER A 163 -9.28 -6.25 1.31
C SER A 163 -9.73 -6.38 2.75
N PHE A 164 -8.79 -6.49 3.68
CA PHE A 164 -9.10 -6.38 5.10
C PHE A 164 -9.67 -5.00 5.46
N MET A 165 -9.14 -3.92 4.90
CA MET A 165 -9.68 -2.57 5.11
C MET A 165 -11.11 -2.45 4.55
N THR A 166 -11.38 -3.01 3.37
CA THR A 166 -12.74 -3.08 2.78
C THR A 166 -13.70 -3.80 3.72
N LEU A 167 -13.29 -4.94 4.28
CA LEU A 167 -14.10 -5.69 5.23
C LEU A 167 -14.40 -4.89 6.49
N ARG A 168 -13.41 -4.18 7.05
CA ARG A 168 -13.61 -3.29 8.21
C ARG A 168 -14.57 -2.16 7.87
N ARG A 169 -14.41 -1.54 6.71
CA ARG A 169 -15.28 -0.44 6.24
C ARG A 169 -16.72 -0.91 6.07
N ASN A 170 -16.96 -2.09 5.52
CA ASN A 170 -18.32 -2.62 5.34
C ASN A 170 -19.06 -2.85 6.66
N LYS A 171 -18.35 -2.92 7.80
CA LYS A 171 -18.96 -2.96 9.14
C LYS A 171 -19.38 -1.58 9.65
N VAL A 172 -18.88 -0.51 9.04
CA VAL A 172 -19.14 0.89 9.41
C VAL A 172 -20.10 1.49 8.36
N LYS A 173 -21.23 2.05 8.80
CA LYS A 173 -22.31 2.52 7.90
C LYS A 173 -21.96 3.77 7.07
N GLU A 174 -20.84 4.43 7.36
CA GLU A 174 -20.44 5.67 6.69
C GLU A 174 -19.43 5.40 5.57
N ARG A 175 -19.81 5.77 4.35
CA ARG A 175 -18.96 5.65 3.16
C ARG A 175 -18.32 7.03 2.91
N PRO A 176 -17.00 7.22 3.16
CA PRO A 176 -16.34 8.47 2.79
C PRO A 176 -16.46 8.74 1.28
N SER A 177 -16.53 10.04 0.94
CA SER A 177 -16.56 10.55 -0.44
C SER A 177 -15.23 10.41 -1.19
N VAL A 178 -14.16 10.11 -0.44
CA VAL A 178 -12.79 9.95 -0.94
C VAL A 178 -12.55 8.49 -1.37
N PRO A 179 -11.75 8.26 -2.43
CA PRO A 179 -11.20 6.94 -2.76
C PRO A 179 -10.72 6.17 -1.52
N GLN A 180 -11.05 4.88 -1.44
CA GLN A 180 -10.76 4.06 -0.26
C GLN A 180 -9.27 3.99 0.05
N CYS A 181 -8.44 3.70 -0.93
CA CYS A 181 -7.01 3.47 -0.80
C CYS A 181 -6.31 4.72 -0.27
N ASP A 182 -6.62 5.89 -0.82
CA ASP A 182 -6.09 7.17 -0.35
C ASP A 182 -6.53 7.47 1.08
N TYR A 183 -7.84 7.32 1.37
CA TYR A 183 -8.38 7.57 2.70
C TYR A 183 -7.76 6.66 3.76
N GLU A 184 -7.67 5.36 3.47
CA GLU A 184 -7.10 4.36 4.37
C GLU A 184 -5.62 4.64 4.62
N MET A 185 -4.85 5.01 3.60
CA MET A 185 -3.42 5.30 3.77
C MET A 185 -3.17 6.57 4.56
N GLU A 186 -3.92 7.63 4.29
CA GLU A 186 -3.83 8.85 5.10
C GLU A 186 -4.29 8.63 6.55
N ARG A 187 -5.28 7.76 6.78
CA ARG A 187 -5.67 7.38 8.14
C ARG A 187 -4.55 6.62 8.85
N VAL A 188 -3.96 5.63 8.19
CA VAL A 188 -2.87 4.83 8.79
C VAL A 188 -1.63 5.68 9.06
N LYS A 189 -1.27 6.64 8.19
CA LYS A 189 -0.16 7.57 8.44
C LYS A 189 -0.33 8.37 9.73
N ARG A 190 -1.56 8.75 10.07
CA ARG A 190 -1.90 9.54 11.27
C ARG A 190 -2.01 8.70 12.54
N MET A 191 -2.04 7.38 12.43
CA MET A 191 -2.08 6.49 13.59
C MET A 191 -0.77 6.56 14.38
N THR A 192 -0.90 6.47 15.69
CA THR A 192 0.21 6.24 16.60
C THR A 192 0.84 4.86 16.36
N THR A 193 2.07 4.66 16.85
CA THR A 193 2.76 3.37 16.81
C THR A 193 1.90 2.23 17.37
N VAL A 194 1.20 2.47 18.48
CA VAL A 194 0.35 1.46 19.14
C VAL A 194 -0.86 1.11 18.27
N GLU A 195 -1.51 2.11 17.68
CA GLU A 195 -2.65 1.89 16.78
C GLU A 195 -2.24 1.13 15.51
N LYS A 196 -1.09 1.45 14.92
CA LYS A 196 -0.54 0.70 13.79
C LYS A 196 -0.23 -0.74 14.16
N ALA A 197 0.39 -0.99 15.31
CA ALA A 197 0.69 -2.34 15.80
C ALA A 197 -0.60 -3.16 16.02
N ASN A 198 -1.61 -2.57 16.63
CA ASN A 198 -2.92 -3.20 16.81
C ASN A 198 -3.60 -3.49 15.47
N LEU A 199 -3.55 -2.55 14.51
CA LEU A 199 -4.09 -2.74 13.16
C LEU A 199 -3.42 -3.92 12.45
N VAL A 200 -2.10 -4.04 12.56
CA VAL A 200 -1.34 -5.17 12.01
C VAL A 200 -1.70 -6.48 12.71
N GLY A 201 -1.91 -6.47 14.03
CA GLY A 201 -2.39 -7.64 14.78
C GLY A 201 -3.78 -8.10 14.33
N GLU A 202 -4.72 -7.18 14.14
CA GLU A 202 -6.04 -7.51 13.60
C GLU A 202 -5.96 -8.06 12.18
N PHE A 203 -5.12 -7.45 11.33
CA PHE A 203 -4.86 -7.93 9.97
C PHE A 203 -4.25 -9.34 9.98
N PHE A 204 -3.31 -9.61 10.87
CA PHE A 204 -2.68 -10.92 11.04
C PHE A 204 -3.73 -12.00 11.38
N CYS A 205 -4.56 -11.76 12.39
CA CYS A 205 -5.64 -12.66 12.81
C CYS A 205 -6.68 -12.89 11.71
N TRP A 206 -6.99 -11.85 10.91
CA TRP A 206 -7.87 -12.00 9.76
C TRP A 206 -7.20 -12.81 8.65
N PHE A 207 -5.95 -12.51 8.31
CA PHE A 207 -5.23 -13.16 7.21
C PHE A 207 -4.99 -14.64 7.48
N GLU A 208 -4.78 -15.04 8.73
CA GLU A 208 -4.71 -16.46 9.13
C GLU A 208 -5.92 -17.26 8.66
N ARG A 209 -7.12 -16.66 8.69
CA ARG A 209 -8.39 -17.30 8.28
C ARG A 209 -8.63 -17.29 6.78
N VAL A 210 -7.91 -16.45 6.03
CA VAL A 210 -8.02 -16.38 4.57
C VAL A 210 -7.45 -17.67 3.96
N PRO A 211 -8.19 -18.39 3.12
CA PRO A 211 -7.66 -19.62 2.53
C PRO A 211 -6.43 -19.38 1.64
N PRO A 212 -5.43 -20.28 1.69
CA PRO A 212 -4.27 -20.19 0.82
C PRO A 212 -4.67 -20.48 -0.64
N VAL A 213 -4.12 -19.74 -1.60
CA VAL A 213 -4.37 -19.95 -3.04
C VAL A 213 -3.80 -21.30 -3.51
N ARG A 214 -2.72 -21.74 -2.88
CA ARG A 214 -2.12 -23.07 -3.08
C ARG A 214 -2.13 -23.81 -1.75
N VAL A 215 -2.77 -24.97 -1.72
CA VAL A 215 -2.80 -25.85 -0.55
C VAL A 215 -1.50 -26.67 -0.57
N SER A 216 -0.43 -26.17 0.03
CA SER A 216 0.87 -26.86 0.04
C SER A 216 1.04 -27.84 1.20
N SER A 217 0.32 -27.66 2.31
CA SER A 217 0.46 -28.55 3.47
C SER A 217 -0.88 -28.85 4.15
N SER A 218 -1.25 -30.14 4.18
CA SER A 218 -2.26 -30.67 5.09
C SER A 218 -1.58 -31.09 6.38
N LYS A 219 -1.87 -30.42 7.49
CA LYS A 219 -1.39 -30.88 8.80
C LYS A 219 -2.30 -31.99 9.31
N VAL A 220 -1.73 -33.11 9.73
CA VAL A 220 -2.45 -34.15 10.45
C VAL A 220 -2.56 -33.69 11.89
N VAL A 221 -3.79 -33.57 12.38
CA VAL A 221 -4.08 -33.24 13.78
C VAL A 221 -4.80 -34.46 14.35
N ALA A 222 -4.24 -35.05 15.41
CA ALA A 222 -4.93 -36.07 16.17
C ALA A 222 -5.77 -35.38 17.25
N THR A 223 -7.09 -35.43 17.14
CA THR A 223 -8.02 -35.07 18.22
C THR A 223 -8.89 -36.27 18.54
N ASN A 224 -8.99 -36.61 19.83
CA ASN A 224 -9.78 -37.77 20.31
C ASN A 224 -9.46 -39.11 19.59
N GLY A 225 -8.18 -39.36 19.25
CA GLY A 225 -7.76 -40.60 18.59
C GLY A 225 -8.15 -40.72 17.11
N VAL A 226 -8.66 -39.65 16.49
CA VAL A 226 -8.96 -39.60 15.05
C VAL A 226 -7.97 -38.65 14.36
N GLU A 227 -7.29 -39.14 13.32
CA GLU A 227 -6.47 -38.31 12.46
C GLU A 227 -7.37 -37.46 11.54
N ALA A 228 -7.33 -36.14 11.73
CA ALA A 228 -7.98 -35.17 10.86
C ALA A 228 -6.94 -34.39 10.07
N ARG A 229 -7.23 -34.07 8.81
CA ARG A 229 -6.40 -33.16 8.01
C ARG A 229 -6.96 -31.75 8.10
N VAL A 230 -6.14 -30.83 8.61
CA VAL A 230 -6.48 -29.40 8.67
C VAL A 230 -5.59 -28.63 7.70
N GLN A 231 -6.21 -27.78 6.90
CA GLN A 231 -5.49 -26.81 6.07
C GLN A 231 -5.21 -25.57 6.93
N VAL A 232 -3.94 -25.36 7.26
CA VAL A 232 -3.50 -24.21 8.06
C VAL A 232 -2.36 -23.54 7.34
N LYS A 233 -2.35 -22.20 7.31
CA LYS A 233 -1.18 -21.46 6.85
C LYS A 233 -0.03 -21.69 7.82
N GLU A 234 1.15 -21.90 7.27
CA GLU A 234 2.36 -21.98 8.09
C GLU A 234 2.70 -20.61 8.69
N THR A 235 3.21 -20.61 9.92
CA THR A 235 3.64 -19.39 10.62
C THR A 235 4.60 -18.56 9.75
N ASN A 236 5.52 -19.21 9.03
CA ASN A 236 6.43 -18.55 8.09
C ASN A 236 5.69 -17.79 6.98
N THR A 237 4.56 -18.32 6.50
CA THR A 237 3.73 -17.65 5.48
C THR A 237 3.06 -16.39 6.05
N LEU A 238 2.55 -16.48 7.28
CA LEU A 238 1.97 -15.33 7.98
C LEU A 238 3.02 -14.23 8.19
N MET A 239 4.18 -14.60 8.74
CA MET A 239 5.29 -13.67 8.98
C MET A 239 5.78 -13.03 7.69
N THR A 240 5.88 -13.80 6.60
CA THR A 240 6.27 -13.29 5.27
C THR A 240 5.27 -12.26 4.74
N THR A 241 3.98 -12.45 5.01
CA THR A 241 2.94 -11.48 4.61
C THR A 241 3.07 -10.18 5.41
N ILE A 242 3.36 -10.27 6.72
CA ILE A 242 3.64 -9.07 7.53
C ILE A 242 4.89 -8.36 7.05
N ARG A 243 5.99 -9.07 6.74
CA ARG A 243 7.19 -8.46 6.14
C ARG A 243 6.85 -7.72 4.84
N GLY A 244 6.04 -8.31 3.98
CA GLY A 244 5.57 -7.68 2.75
C GLY A 244 4.75 -6.41 3.02
N LEU A 245 3.85 -6.44 4.00
CA LEU A 245 3.06 -5.26 4.38
C LEU A 245 3.95 -4.12 4.89
N LEU A 246 4.93 -4.42 5.75
CA LEU A 246 5.87 -3.43 6.26
C LEU A 246 6.73 -2.85 5.15
N ALA A 247 7.20 -3.67 4.21
CA ALA A 247 7.93 -3.19 3.04
C ALA A 247 7.08 -2.20 2.22
N PHE A 248 5.82 -2.54 1.95
CA PHE A 248 4.88 -1.62 1.29
C PHE A 248 4.69 -0.32 2.07
N TRP A 249 4.44 -0.38 3.39
CA TRP A 249 4.30 0.80 4.24
C TRP A 249 5.54 1.69 4.25
N THR A 250 6.74 1.10 4.17
CA THR A 250 7.97 1.87 3.98
C THR A 250 8.00 2.57 2.62
N TYR A 251 7.58 1.91 1.54
CA TYR A 251 7.57 2.50 0.19
C TYR A 251 6.67 3.73 0.11
N VAL A 252 5.48 3.66 0.70
CA VAL A 252 4.49 4.77 0.67
C VAL A 252 4.63 5.76 1.84
N GLY A 253 5.69 5.64 2.64
CA GLY A 253 6.01 6.56 3.73
C GLY A 253 5.05 6.51 4.93
N VAL A 254 4.46 5.36 5.22
CA VAL A 254 3.63 5.13 6.42
C VAL A 254 4.48 4.87 7.66
N ILE A 255 5.60 4.16 7.48
CA ILE A 255 6.60 3.90 8.52
C ILE A 255 7.98 4.26 8.00
N GLU A 256 8.88 4.57 8.93
CA GLU A 256 10.27 4.81 8.57
C GLU A 256 10.98 3.52 8.13
N PRO A 257 11.94 3.61 7.19
CA PRO A 257 12.79 2.48 6.84
C PRO A 257 13.49 1.93 8.08
N SER A 258 13.39 0.62 8.29
CA SER A 258 14.08 -0.09 9.38
C SER A 258 14.88 -1.27 8.82
N SER A 259 15.88 -1.73 9.57
CA SER A 259 16.66 -2.93 9.27
C SER A 259 16.77 -3.81 10.51
N ASP A 260 17.09 -5.09 10.34
CA ASP A 260 17.29 -5.99 11.48
C ASP A 260 18.48 -5.56 12.37
N ARG A 261 19.48 -4.91 11.77
CA ARG A 261 20.63 -4.31 12.47
C ARG A 261 20.28 -3.00 13.20
N SER A 262 19.20 -2.33 12.80
CA SER A 262 18.75 -1.05 13.37
C SER A 262 17.22 -0.90 13.33
N PRO A 263 16.48 -1.66 14.17
CA PRO A 263 15.03 -1.65 14.14
C PRO A 263 14.47 -0.39 14.82
N THR A 264 13.56 0.30 14.15
CA THR A 264 12.83 1.44 14.73
C THR A 264 11.93 0.98 15.88
N GLU A 265 11.58 1.89 16.80
CA GLU A 265 10.61 1.60 17.87
C GLU A 265 9.25 1.17 17.31
N GLU A 266 8.84 1.79 16.21
CA GLU A 266 7.61 1.45 15.49
C GLU A 266 7.64 0.02 14.95
N SER A 267 8.71 -0.36 14.25
CA SER A 267 8.91 -1.73 13.74
C SER A 267 8.94 -2.76 14.88
N ARG A 268 9.66 -2.48 15.97
CA ARG A 268 9.70 -3.37 17.15
C ARG A 268 8.32 -3.56 17.77
N SER A 269 7.53 -2.49 17.88
CA SER A 269 6.19 -2.56 18.45
C SER A 269 5.25 -3.42 17.62
N ILE A 270 5.31 -3.28 16.29
CA ILE A 270 4.53 -4.13 15.38
C ILE A 270 4.96 -5.59 15.50
N TRP A 271 6.27 -5.87 15.50
CA TRP A 271 6.78 -7.24 15.61
C TRP A 271 6.44 -7.94 16.93
N ARG A 272 6.24 -7.19 18.03
CA ARG A 272 5.78 -7.77 19.30
C ARG A 272 4.34 -8.27 19.25
N VAL A 273 3.49 -7.69 18.40
CA VAL A 273 2.06 -8.05 18.32
C VAL A 273 1.84 -9.32 17.50
N VAL A 274 2.71 -9.60 16.54
CA VAL A 274 2.56 -10.73 15.59
C VAL A 274 3.51 -11.90 15.85
N ARG A 275 4.26 -11.85 16.96
CA ARG A 275 5.16 -12.93 17.40
C ARG A 275 4.53 -13.77 18.50
#